data_AF-A0A7V2CZC7-F1
#
_entry.id   AF-A0A7V2CZC7-F1
#
_cell.length_a   1.000
_cell.length_b   1.000
_cell.length_c   1.000
_cell.angle_alpha   90.00
_cell.angle_beta   90.00
_cell.angle_gamma   90.00
#
_symmetry.space_group_name_H-M   'P 1'
#
loop_
_entity.id
_entity.type
_entity.pdbx_description
1 polymer ?
#
loop_
_entity_poly.entity_id
_entity_poly.type
_entity_poly.pdbx_seq_one_letter_code
_entity_poly.pdbx_strand_id
1 'polypeptide(L)'
;MIAAFESTLFGIQLHPWKVVGLTGSLVFGLRFLIQWLASEKAKKSIIPFGFWECSVVGSLLTLSYFALYQKDSVGVIMTCMPLPLYLRNLYFMYTHKHPKHPGNEPPDAD
;
A
#
# COMPACT_ATOMS: atom_id res chain seq x y z
N MET A 1 -15.21 -13.98 -31.33
CA MET A 1 -15.63 -12.67 -30.81
C MET A 1 -16.09 -12.88 -29.37
N ILE A 2 -15.17 -12.80 -28.41
CA ILE A 2 -15.48 -13.03 -26.99
C ILE A 2 -16.10 -11.74 -26.47
N ALA A 3 -17.37 -11.79 -26.09
CA ALA A 3 -18.09 -10.67 -25.51
C ALA A 3 -17.36 -10.22 -24.24
N ALA A 4 -16.72 -9.06 -24.30
CA ALA A 4 -16.12 -8.43 -23.13
C ALA A 4 -17.23 -8.14 -22.11
N PHE A 5 -17.06 -8.65 -20.90
CA PHE A 5 -17.90 -8.36 -19.75
C PHE A 5 -17.71 -6.88 -19.36
N GLU A 6 -18.38 -5.98 -20.07
CA GLU A 6 -18.47 -4.55 -19.74
C GLU A 6 -19.60 -4.38 -18.71
N SER A 7 -19.31 -4.68 -17.43
CA SER A 7 -20.24 -4.42 -16.34
C SER A 7 -20.09 -2.99 -15.84
N THR A 8 -20.96 -2.09 -16.29
CA THR A 8 -21.05 -0.73 -15.73
C THR A 8 -21.63 -0.79 -14.32
N LEU A 9 -20.83 -0.46 -13.31
CA LEU A 9 -21.27 -0.36 -11.91
C LEU A 9 -21.16 1.11 -11.47
N PHE A 10 -22.27 1.72 -11.04
CA PHE A 10 -22.34 3.14 -10.66
C PHE A 10 -21.73 4.11 -11.72
N GLY A 11 -21.89 3.79 -13.01
CA GLY A 11 -21.31 4.59 -14.11
C GLY A 11 -19.81 4.36 -14.37
N ILE A 12 -19.17 3.49 -13.59
CA ILE A 12 -17.76 3.11 -13.77
C ILE A 12 -17.71 1.86 -14.65
N GLN A 13 -17.07 1.96 -15.82
CA GLN A 13 -16.76 0.80 -16.65
C GLN A 13 -15.71 -0.06 -15.92
N LEU A 14 -16.09 -1.27 -15.51
CA LEU A 14 -15.21 -2.22 -14.84
C LEU A 14 -14.50 -3.12 -15.85
N HIS A 15 -13.27 -2.75 -16.18
CA HIS A 15 -12.35 -3.60 -16.94
C HIS A 15 -11.55 -4.49 -15.96
N PRO A 16 -11.16 -5.73 -16.31
CA PRO A 16 -10.32 -6.57 -15.44
C PRO A 16 -9.07 -5.87 -14.90
N TRP A 17 -8.42 -5.05 -15.74
CA TRP A 17 -7.29 -4.20 -15.30
C TRP A 17 -7.68 -3.13 -14.27
N LYS A 18 -8.88 -2.54 -14.34
CA LYS A 18 -9.35 -1.62 -13.32
C LYS A 18 -9.59 -2.31 -11.98
N VAL A 19 -9.99 -3.58 -11.98
CA VAL A 19 -10.08 -4.36 -10.73
C VAL A 19 -8.71 -4.47 -10.06
N VAL A 20 -7.63 -4.65 -10.83
CA VAL A 20 -6.25 -4.64 -10.31
C VAL A 20 -5.90 -3.27 -9.70
N GLY A 21 -6.17 -2.18 -10.42
CA GLY A 21 -5.89 -0.82 -9.93
C GLY A 21 -6.71 -0.45 -8.69
N LEU A 22 -7.99 -0.83 -8.65
CA LEU A 22 -8.88 -0.62 -7.51
C LEU A 22 -8.45 -1.45 -6.31
N THR A 23 -8.10 -2.73 -6.51
CA THR A 23 -7.58 -3.59 -5.44
C THR A 23 -6.27 -3.03 -4.88
N GLY A 24 -5.35 -2.60 -5.75
CA GLY A 24 -4.13 -1.93 -5.33
C GLY A 24 -4.39 -0.67 -4.51
N SER A 25 -5.33 0.17 -4.95
CA SER A 25 -5.73 1.39 -4.23
C SER A 25 -6.35 1.08 -2.88
N LEU A 26 -7.18 0.04 -2.79
CA LEU A 26 -7.78 -0.42 -1.53
C LEU A 26 -6.73 -0.93 -0.56
N VAL A 27 -5.80 -1.77 -1.01
CA VAL A 27 -4.67 -2.26 -0.18
C VAL A 27 -3.80 -1.09 0.27
N PHE A 28 -3.52 -0.14 -0.62
CA PHE A 28 -2.75 1.06 -0.30
C PHE A 28 -3.46 1.98 0.70
N GLY A 29 -4.80 2.01 0.71
CA GLY A 29 -5.60 2.71 1.72
C GLY A 29 -5.66 1.95 3.06
N LEU A 30 -5.81 0.63 3.00
CA LEU A 30 -5.92 -0.25 4.17
C LEU A 30 -4.74 -0.12 5.13
N ARG A 31 -3.55 0.21 4.63
CA ARG A 31 -2.36 0.46 5.46
C ARG A 31 -2.62 1.48 6.57
N PHE A 32 -3.41 2.52 6.31
CA PHE A 32 -3.72 3.54 7.30
C PHE A 32 -4.69 3.02 8.36
N LEU A 33 -5.64 2.16 7.98
CA LEU A 33 -6.52 1.50 8.94
C LEU A 33 -5.71 0.59 9.88
N ILE A 34 -4.78 -0.20 9.33
CA ILE A 34 -3.88 -1.07 10.13
C ILE A 34 -3.03 -0.23 11.07
N GLN A 35 -2.46 0.88 10.58
CA GLN A 35 -1.64 1.78 11.37
C GLN A 35 -2.43 2.45 12.49
N TRP A 36 -3.64 2.91 12.20
CA TRP A 36 -4.53 3.52 13.17
C TRP A 36 -4.90 2.52 14.27
N LEU A 37 -5.38 1.32 13.90
CA LEU A 37 -5.72 0.28 14.87
C LEU A 37 -4.53 -0.14 15.73
N ALA A 38 -3.32 -0.21 15.17
CA ALA A 38 -2.12 -0.51 15.92
C ALA A 38 -1.76 0.63 16.90
N SER A 39 -1.88 1.88 16.47
CA SER A 39 -1.57 3.06 17.28
C SER A 39 -2.55 3.27 18.42
N GLU A 40 -3.85 3.04 18.20
CA GLU A 40 -4.87 3.08 19.25
C GLU A 40 -4.59 2.05 20.34
N LYS A 41 -4.28 0.80 19.94
CA LYS A 41 -3.92 -0.27 20.87
C LYS A 41 -2.66 0.05 21.67
N ALA A 42 -1.69 0.73 21.05
CA ALA A 42 -0.43 1.10 21.68
C ALA A 42 -0.46 2.45 22.43
N LYS A 43 -1.52 3.25 22.24
CA LYS A 43 -1.62 4.66 22.70
C LYS A 43 -0.41 5.53 22.31
N LYS A 44 0.23 5.18 21.19
CA LYS A 44 1.42 5.86 20.64
C LYS A 44 1.31 5.88 19.12
N SER A 45 1.90 6.89 18.46
CA SER A 45 1.99 6.92 17.00
C SER A 45 3.03 5.91 16.53
N ILE A 46 2.56 4.70 16.19
CA ILE A 46 3.42 3.60 15.75
C ILE A 46 3.12 3.24 14.30
N ILE A 47 4.14 2.73 13.59
CA ILE A 47 3.98 2.22 12.23
C ILE A 47 4.19 0.71 12.27
N PRO A 48 3.12 -0.08 12.16
CA PRO A 48 3.21 -1.54 12.26
C PRO A 48 3.85 -2.14 11.01
N PHE A 49 4.37 -3.36 11.13
CA PHE A 49 4.95 -4.11 10.02
C PHE A 49 4.03 -4.21 8.80
N GLY A 50 2.75 -4.53 9.03
CA GLY A 50 1.75 -4.66 7.95
C GLY A 50 1.51 -3.37 7.15
N PHE A 51 1.87 -2.20 7.69
CA PHE A 51 1.81 -0.95 6.93
C PHE A 51 2.77 -0.99 5.73
N TRP A 52 3.99 -1.48 5.94
CA TRP A 52 5.02 -1.54 4.91
C TRP A 52 4.68 -2.60 3.86
N GLU A 53 4.16 -3.75 4.28
CA GLU A 53 3.69 -4.80 3.36
C GLU A 53 2.56 -4.32 2.47
N CYS A 54 1.52 -3.71 3.05
CA CYS A 54 0.42 -3.14 2.29
C CYS A 54 0.90 -2.03 1.33
N SER A 55 1.91 -1.25 1.73
CA SER A 55 2.47 -0.20 0.87
C SER A 55 3.17 -0.80 -0.36
N VAL A 56 3.99 -1.84 -0.18
CA VAL A 56 4.66 -2.51 -1.31
C VAL A 56 3.63 -3.20 -2.21
N VAL A 57 2.74 -4.01 -1.67
CA VAL A 57 1.74 -4.76 -2.46
C VAL A 57 0.78 -3.79 -3.17
N GLY A 58 0.28 -2.79 -2.46
CA GLY A 58 -0.59 -1.76 -3.02
C GLY A 58 0.09 -1.01 -4.16
N SER A 59 1.33 -0.56 -3.97
CA SER A 59 2.12 0.11 -5.01
C SER A 59 2.41 -0.77 -6.22
N LEU A 60 2.70 -2.06 -6.04
CA LEU A 60 2.94 -2.96 -7.19
C LEU A 60 1.68 -3.16 -8.04
N LEU A 61 0.51 -3.31 -7.40
CA LEU A 61 -0.78 -3.46 -8.07
C LEU A 61 -1.19 -2.17 -8.80
N THR A 62 -1.09 -1.01 -8.15
CA THR A 62 -1.43 0.28 -8.77
C THR A 62 -0.43 0.65 -9.86
N LEU A 63 0.86 0.35 -9.68
CA LEU A 63 1.88 0.58 -10.70
C LEU A 63 1.62 -0.29 -11.93
N SER A 64 1.24 -1.56 -11.74
CA SER A 64 0.86 -2.45 -12.84
C SER A 64 -0.34 -1.90 -13.63
N TYR A 65 -1.34 -1.35 -12.94
CA TYR A 65 -2.46 -0.67 -13.58
C TYR A 65 -2.02 0.56 -14.38
N PHE A 66 -1.25 1.47 -13.77
CA PHE A 66 -0.84 2.71 -14.42
C PHE A 66 0.16 2.49 -15.56
N ALA A 67 1.09 1.55 -15.43
CA ALA A 67 2.12 1.28 -16.43
C ALA A 67 1.60 0.44 -17.60
N LEU A 68 0.81 -0.61 -17.34
CA LEU A 68 0.43 -1.58 -18.37
C LEU A 68 -0.90 -1.24 -19.05
N TYR A 69 -1.85 -0.70 -18.29
CA TYR A 69 -3.20 -0.43 -18.80
C TYR A 69 -3.44 1.05 -19.09
N GLN A 70 -3.34 1.91 -18.06
CA GLN A 70 -3.65 3.33 -18.22
C GLN A 70 -2.60 4.09 -19.04
N LYS A 71 -1.34 3.63 -19.01
CA LYS A 71 -0.16 4.26 -19.63
C LYS A 71 0.00 5.73 -19.24
N ASP A 72 -0.27 6.04 -17.97
CA ASP A 72 -0.20 7.39 -17.43
C ASP A 72 1.12 7.61 -16.70
N SER A 73 1.93 8.54 -17.18
CA SER A 73 3.26 8.80 -16.64
C SER A 73 3.23 9.38 -15.23
N VAL A 74 2.23 10.20 -14.91
CA VAL A 74 2.08 10.84 -13.60
C VAL A 74 1.78 9.77 -12.54
N GLY A 75 0.83 8.87 -12.82
CA GLY A 75 0.47 7.75 -11.95
C GLY A 75 1.62 6.77 -11.76
N VAL A 76 2.38 6.48 -12.83
CA VAL A 76 3.59 5.63 -12.75
C VAL A 76 4.64 6.27 -11.85
N ILE A 77 5.01 7.53 -12.09
CA ILE A 77 6.06 8.21 -11.30
C ILE A 77 5.62 8.36 -9.84
N MET A 78 4.39 8.79 -9.60
CA MET A 78 3.82 8.97 -8.26
C MET A 78 3.84 7.66 -7.46
N THR A 79 3.51 6.53 -8.11
CA THR A 79 3.46 5.22 -7.44
C THR A 79 4.85 4.59 -7.28
N CYS A 80 5.74 4.78 -8.26
CA CYS A 80 7.08 4.22 -8.27
C CYS A 80 8.02 4.93 -7.28
N MET A 81 7.93 6.25 -7.17
CA MET A 81 8.83 7.06 -6.34
C MET A 81 8.95 6.59 -4.88
N PRO A 82 7.87 6.28 -4.14
CA PRO A 82 7.98 5.86 -2.76
C PRO A 82 8.28 4.35 -2.59
N LEU A 83 8.21 3.55 -3.66
CA LEU A 83 8.38 2.09 -3.58
C LEU A 83 9.76 1.67 -3.00
N PRO A 84 10.90 2.28 -3.40
CA PRO A 84 12.20 1.98 -2.79
C PRO A 84 12.25 2.23 -1.28
N LEU A 85 11.54 3.26 -0.79
CA LEU A 85 11.46 3.57 0.64
C LEU A 85 10.74 2.45 1.40
N TYR A 86 9.62 1.97 0.85
CA TYR A 86 8.85 0.88 1.45
C TYR A 86 9.67 -0.41 1.48
N LEU A 87 10.32 -0.76 0.37
CA LEU A 87 11.18 -1.94 0.27
C LEU A 87 12.35 -1.89 1.26
N ARG A 88 13.02 -0.74 1.38
CA ARG A 88 14.12 -0.55 2.35
C ARG A 88 13.65 -0.73 3.78
N ASN A 89 12.51 -0.14 4.15
CA ASN A 89 11.99 -0.24 5.51
C ASN A 89 11.55 -1.67 5.83
N LEU A 90 10.93 -2.34 4.87
CA LEU A 90 10.55 -3.75 4.99
C LEU A 90 11.79 -4.65 5.13
N TYR A 91 12.85 -4.38 4.37
CA TYR A 91 14.13 -5.08 4.49
C TYR A 91 14.75 -4.97 5.89
N PHE A 92 14.76 -3.78 6.49
CA PHE A 92 15.27 -3.61 7.86
C PHE A 92 14.46 -4.39 8.90
N MET A 93 13.14 -4.46 8.71
CA MET A 93 12.27 -5.24 9.60
C MET A 93 12.50 -6.75 9.46
N TYR A 94 12.64 -7.27 8.23
CA TYR A 94 12.93 -8.70 8.01
C TYR A 94 14.32 -9.12 8.49
N THR A 95 15.31 -8.23 8.40
CA THR A 95 16.68 -8.49 8.87
C THR A 95 16.85 -8.32 10.38
N HIS A 96 15.75 -8.16 11.14
CA HIS A 96 15.74 -7.92 12.60
C HIS A 96 16.57 -6.70 13.03
N LYS A 97 16.99 -5.86 12.08
CA LYS A 97 17.58 -4.55 12.33
C LYS A 97 16.44 -3.57 12.53
N HIS A 98 15.66 -3.79 13.58
CA HIS A 98 14.55 -2.91 13.94
C HIS A 98 15.10 -1.49 14.02
N PRO A 99 14.67 -0.59 13.13
CA PRO A 99 14.95 0.82 13.33
C PRO A 99 14.34 1.17 14.69
N LYS A 100 15.17 1.64 15.64
CA LYS A 100 14.68 2.22 16.89
C LYS A 100 13.94 3.51 16.52
N HIS A 101 12.68 3.36 16.14
CA HIS A 101 11.78 4.49 15.99
C HIS A 101 11.29 4.81 17.40
N PRO A 102 11.32 6.08 17.86
CA PRO A 102 10.89 6.46 19.21
C PRO A 102 9.48 5.94 19.56
N GLY A 103 8.60 5.83 18.56
CA GLY A 103 7.25 5.25 18.73
C GLY A 103 7.22 3.74 19.05
N ASN A 104 8.26 2.99 18.70
CA ASN A 104 8.34 1.53 18.92
C ASN A 104 9.11 1.15 20.19
N GLU A 105 9.57 2.14 20.97
CA GLU A 105 10.21 1.88 22.26
C GLU A 105 9.14 1.50 23.30
N PRO A 106 9.41 0.48 24.15
CA PRO A 106 8.58 0.20 25.33
C PRO A 106 8.35 1.50 26.11
N PRO A 107 7.22 1.66 26.81
CA PRO A 107 7.08 2.76 27.77
C PRO A 107 8.31 2.80 28.67
N ASP A 108 8.91 3.97 28.82
CA ASP A 108 10.00 4.16 29.78
C ASP A 108 9.50 3.67 31.15
N ALA A 109 10.32 2.85 31.79
CA ALA A 109 9.98 2.21 33.05
C ALA A 109 10.17 3.22 34.19
N ASP A 110 9.29 4.22 34.23
CA ASP A 110 9.27 5.32 35.18
C ASP A 110 7.99 5.26 36.04
#